data_AF-P59988-F1
#
_entry.id   AF-P59988-F1
#
_cell.length_a   1.000
_cell.length_b   1.000
_cell.length_c   1.000
_cell.angle_alpha   90.00
_cell.angle_beta   90.00
_cell.angle_gamma   90.00
#
_symmetry.space_group_name_H-M   'P 1'
#
loop_
_entity.id
_entity.type
_entity.pdbx_description
1 polymer ?
#
loop_
_entity_poly.entity_id
_entity_poly.type
_entity_poly.pdbx_seq_one_letter_code
_entity_poly.pdbx_strand_id
1 'polypeptide(L)'
;MFSTIALFWALCLVCIINMMRYFSSLRALLSILRQSDPLLYQSVDGNGFFTTHGQLNKQIRLVNYINSQRYLDHHDPEVVLRCERLRKQFILTSSLSGLVVICLISMLIWY
;
A
#
# COMPACT_ATOMS: atom_id res chain seq x y z
N MET A 1 -21.59 18.01 16.59
CA MET A 1 -20.26 18.54 16.19
C MET A 1 -19.12 17.80 16.89
N PHE A 2 -19.02 17.75 18.22
CA PHE A 2 -17.93 17.02 18.90
C PHE A 2 -17.85 15.53 18.50
N SER A 3 -18.98 14.82 18.45
CA SER A 3 -18.99 13.40 18.09
C SER A 3 -18.59 13.16 16.62
N THR A 4 -19.03 13.99 15.68
CA THR A 4 -18.65 13.86 14.25
C THR A 4 -17.15 14.12 14.04
N ILE A 5 -16.60 15.13 14.72
CA ILE A 5 -15.15 15.41 14.72
C ILE A 5 -14.36 14.25 15.34
N ALA A 6 -14.84 13.67 16.45
CA ALA A 6 -14.20 12.53 17.09
C ALA A 6 -14.20 11.27 16.19
N LEU A 7 -15.32 10.97 15.52
CA LEU A 7 -15.41 9.88 14.55
C LEU A 7 -14.46 10.08 13.38
N PHE A 8 -14.38 11.31 12.86
CA PHE A 8 -13.44 11.66 11.80
C PHE A 8 -11.98 11.43 12.22
N TRP A 9 -11.59 11.91 13.40
CA TRP A 9 -10.25 11.68 13.95
C TRP A 9 -9.96 10.19 14.16
N ALA A 10 -10.93 9.41 14.65
CA ALA A 10 -10.79 7.96 14.80
C ALA A 10 -10.54 7.28 13.44
N LEU A 11 -11.30 7.64 12.40
CA LEU A 11 -11.09 7.11 11.05
C LEU A 11 -9.71 7.52 10.48
N CYS A 12 -9.28 8.76 10.69
CA CYS A 12 -7.96 9.22 10.30
C CYS A 12 -6.83 8.43 10.99
N LEU A 13 -6.93 8.22 12.31
CA LEU A 13 -5.96 7.42 13.05
C LEU A 13 -5.89 5.97 12.55
N VAL A 14 -7.04 5.35 12.33
CA VAL A 14 -7.13 4.00 11.75
C VAL A 14 -6.50 3.98 10.35
N CYS A 15 -6.75 5.00 9.52
CA CYS A 15 -6.15 5.12 8.19
C CYS A 15 -4.63 5.24 8.26
N ILE A 16 -4.09 6.06 9.17
CA ILE A 16 -2.64 6.21 9.37
C ILE A 16 -2.01 4.89 9.82
N ILE A 17 -2.63 4.18 10.78
CA ILE A 17 -2.14 2.87 11.24
C ILE A 17 -2.13 1.84 10.11
N ASN A 18 -3.19 1.80 9.30
CA ASN A 18 -3.26 0.91 8.14
C ASN A 18 -2.21 1.27 7.08
N MET A 19 -1.98 2.56 6.83
CA MET A 19 -0.95 3.03 5.93
C MET A 19 0.47 2.66 6.41
N MET A 20 0.76 2.82 7.72
CA MET A 20 2.03 2.36 8.30
C MET A 20 2.22 0.84 8.16
N ARG A 21 1.16 0.05 8.37
CA ARG A 21 1.18 -1.40 8.18
C ARG A 21 1.43 -1.79 6.72
N TYR A 22 0.82 -1.08 5.78
CA TYR A 22 1.05 -1.25 4.35
C TYR A 22 2.51 -0.97 4.00
N PHE A 23 3.06 0.16 4.45
CA PHE A 23 4.46 0.51 4.22
C PHE A 23 5.44 -0.52 4.81
N SER A 24 5.16 -1.03 6.01
CA SER A 24 5.96 -2.09 6.64
C SER A 24 5.95 -3.37 5.82
N SER A 25 4.77 -3.80 5.35
CA SER A 25 4.63 -4.99 4.52
C SER A 25 5.32 -4.84 3.16
N LEU A 26 5.28 -3.64 2.58
CA LEU A 26 5.96 -3.31 1.33
C LEU A 26 7.49 -3.36 1.47
N ARG A 27 8.03 -2.82 2.56
CA ARG A 27 9.47 -2.95 2.90
C ARG A 27 9.88 -4.41 3.03
N ALA A 28 9.07 -5.21 3.73
CA ALA A 28 9.34 -6.63 3.89
C ALA A 28 9.30 -7.37 2.54
N LEU A 29 8.32 -7.06 1.68
CA LEU A 29 8.27 -7.61 0.32
C LEU A 29 9.52 -7.26 -0.49
N LEU A 30 9.93 -5.99 -0.49
CA LEU A 30 11.13 -5.55 -1.20
C LEU A 30 12.41 -6.21 -0.69
N SER A 31 12.52 -6.44 0.64
CA SER A 31 13.67 -7.13 1.22
C SER A 31 13.81 -8.58 0.74
N ILE A 32 12.70 -9.26 0.49
CA ILE A 32 12.68 -10.65 0.01
C ILE A 32 12.84 -10.70 -1.50
N LEU A 33 12.16 -9.81 -2.24
CA LEU A 33 12.37 -9.66 -3.68
C LEU A 33 13.84 -9.38 -4.02
N ARG A 34 14.58 -8.70 -3.14
CA ARG A 34 16.03 -8.49 -3.32
C ARG A 34 16.83 -9.80 -3.33
N GLN A 35 16.40 -10.81 -2.59
CA GLN A 35 17.09 -12.09 -2.46
C GLN A 35 16.57 -13.11 -3.48
N SER A 36 15.25 -13.23 -3.56
CA SER A 36 14.53 -14.11 -4.48
C SER A 36 14.73 -13.73 -5.94
N ASP A 37 14.50 -12.45 -6.26
CA ASP A 37 14.25 -12.02 -7.63
C ASP A 37 14.87 -10.63 -7.91
N PRO A 38 16.22 -10.54 -7.92
CA PRO A 38 16.93 -9.26 -7.97
C PRO A 38 16.63 -8.44 -9.24
N LEU A 39 16.27 -9.11 -10.34
CA LEU A 39 15.85 -8.46 -11.59
C LEU A 39 14.54 -7.68 -11.41
N LEU A 40 13.55 -8.29 -10.74
CA LEU A 40 12.28 -7.61 -10.45
C LEU A 40 12.51 -6.46 -9.47
N TYR A 41 13.32 -6.68 -8.43
CA TYR A 41 13.71 -5.65 -7.47
C TYR A 41 14.36 -4.43 -8.15
N GLN A 42 15.29 -4.64 -9.09
CA GLN A 42 15.92 -3.56 -9.84
C GLN A 42 14.94 -2.86 -10.79
N SER A 43 14.03 -3.61 -11.42
CA SER A 43 13.02 -3.05 -12.34
C SER A 43 12.02 -2.11 -11.65
N VAL A 44 11.79 -2.34 -10.36
CA VAL A 44 10.92 -1.55 -9.48
C VAL A 44 11.68 -0.43 -8.77
N ASP A 45 12.99 -0.32 -9.00
CA ASP A 45 13.87 0.60 -8.29
C ASP A 45 13.85 0.36 -6.77
N GLY A 46 14.09 -0.88 -6.35
CA GLY A 46 14.01 -1.27 -4.95
C GLY A 46 14.90 -0.46 -4.01
N ASN A 47 16.05 0.04 -4.47
CA ASN A 47 16.94 0.91 -3.69
C ASN A 47 16.37 2.34 -3.53
N GLY A 48 15.78 2.88 -4.61
CA GLY A 48 15.15 4.20 -4.64
C GLY A 48 13.69 4.22 -4.18
N PHE A 49 13.08 3.07 -3.89
CA PHE A 49 11.63 2.93 -3.73
C PHE A 49 11.02 3.86 -2.67
N PHE A 50 11.73 4.12 -1.56
CA PHE A 50 11.28 5.02 -0.50
C PHE A 50 11.99 6.39 -0.50
N THR A 51 12.78 6.69 -1.53
CA THR A 51 13.49 7.96 -1.64
C THR A 51 12.64 8.98 -2.40
N THR A 52 12.82 10.27 -2.12
CA THR A 52 12.12 11.38 -2.81
C THR A 52 12.39 11.40 -4.32
N HIS A 53 13.53 10.85 -4.75
CA HIS A 53 13.91 10.73 -6.16
C HIS A 53 13.46 9.42 -6.82
N GLY A 54 12.66 8.61 -6.12
CA GLY A 54 12.16 7.34 -6.63
C GLY A 54 11.35 7.53 -7.91
N GLN A 55 11.61 6.68 -8.90
CA GLN A 55 10.90 6.76 -10.18
C GLN A 55 9.47 6.22 -10.03
N LEU A 56 8.48 7.12 -9.93
CA LEU A 56 7.05 6.74 -9.79
C LEU A 56 6.59 5.75 -10.87
N ASN A 57 7.05 5.91 -12.11
CA ASN A 57 6.75 4.99 -13.21
C ASN A 57 7.21 3.54 -12.91
N LYS A 58 8.35 3.37 -12.21
CA LYS A 58 8.83 2.05 -11.79
C LYS A 58 8.07 1.50 -10.59
N GLN A 59 7.63 2.36 -9.67
CA GLN A 59 6.78 1.93 -8.55
C GLN A 59 5.41 1.44 -9.03
N ILE A 60 4.82 2.12 -10.03
CA ILE A 60 3.57 1.68 -10.68
C ILE A 60 3.74 0.28 -11.30
N ARG A 61 4.94 -0.08 -11.77
CA ARG A 61 5.21 -1.44 -12.28
C ARG A 61 4.99 -2.51 -11.20
N LEU A 62 5.41 -2.26 -9.95
CA LEU A 62 5.14 -3.17 -8.84
C LEU A 62 3.65 -3.27 -8.54
N VAL A 63 2.96 -2.12 -8.52
CA VAL A 63 1.51 -2.07 -8.33
C VAL A 63 0.80 -2.88 -9.41
N ASN A 64 1.18 -2.70 -10.68
CA ASN A 64 0.63 -3.47 -11.79
C ASN A 64 0.95 -4.96 -11.67
N TYR A 65 2.15 -5.34 -11.22
CA TYR A 65 2.52 -6.73 -10.96
C TYR A 65 1.63 -7.39 -9.90
N ILE A 66 1.36 -6.67 -8.80
CA ILE A 66 0.46 -7.14 -7.73
C ILE A 66 -0.99 -7.17 -8.22
N ASN A 67 -1.43 -6.15 -8.97
CA ASN A 67 -2.80 -6.04 -9.45
C ASN A 67 -3.14 -7.11 -10.50
N SER A 68 -2.21 -7.40 -11.41
CA SER A 68 -2.32 -8.46 -12.42
C SER A 68 -2.11 -9.88 -11.87
N GLN A 69 -1.88 -10.02 -10.55
CA GLN A 69 -1.66 -11.30 -9.87
C GLN A 69 -0.51 -12.14 -10.44
N ARG A 70 0.46 -11.51 -11.12
CA ARG A 70 1.62 -12.20 -11.70
C ARG A 70 2.52 -12.87 -10.68
N TYR A 71 2.35 -12.54 -9.40
CA TYR A 71 3.01 -13.22 -8.30
C TYR A 71 2.53 -14.65 -8.07
N LEU A 72 1.40 -15.08 -8.64
CA LEU A 72 0.91 -16.46 -8.50
C LEU A 72 1.80 -17.47 -9.25
N ASP A 73 2.40 -17.05 -10.36
CA ASP A 73 3.33 -17.86 -11.15
C ASP A 73 4.78 -17.77 -10.62
N HIS A 74 4.99 -17.06 -9.52
CA HIS A 74 6.32 -16.85 -8.97
C HIS A 74 6.81 -18.11 -8.26
N HIS A 75 8.07 -18.47 -8.48
CA HIS A 75 8.66 -19.70 -7.96
C HIS A 75 8.66 -19.76 -6.43
N ASP A 76 8.91 -18.62 -5.78
CA ASP A 76 9.08 -18.57 -4.33
C ASP A 76 7.74 -18.40 -3.59
N PRO A 77 7.28 -19.41 -2.83
CA PRO A 77 6.00 -19.35 -2.13
C PRO A 77 5.95 -18.25 -1.07
N GLU A 78 7.11 -17.86 -0.51
CA GLU A 78 7.20 -16.76 0.46
C GLU A 78 6.86 -15.40 -0.18
N VAL A 79 7.29 -15.18 -1.42
CA VAL A 79 6.96 -13.97 -2.18
C VAL A 79 5.47 -13.94 -2.48
N VAL A 80 4.90 -15.08 -2.89
CA VAL A 80 3.45 -15.22 -3.18
C VAL A 80 2.61 -14.85 -1.96
N LEU A 81 2.90 -15.47 -0.80
CA LEU A 81 2.15 -15.23 0.44
C LEU A 81 2.21 -13.77 0.89
N ARG A 82 3.37 -13.12 0.74
CA ARG A 82 3.55 -11.71 1.11
C ARG A 82 2.89 -10.77 0.12
N CYS A 83 2.95 -11.06 -1.18
CA CYS A 83 2.22 -10.30 -2.19
C CYS A 83 0.71 -10.37 -1.96
N GLU A 84 0.18 -11.55 -1.64
CA GLU A 84 -1.24 -11.73 -1.34
C GLU A 84 -1.65 -10.94 -0.10
N ARG A 85 -0.86 -11.02 0.98
CA ARG A 85 -1.07 -10.23 2.20
C ARG A 85 -1.04 -8.74 1.92
N LEU A 86 -0.07 -8.28 1.13
CA LEU A 86 0.08 -6.88 0.76
C LEU A 86 -1.10 -6.40 -0.08
N ARG A 87 -1.58 -7.22 -1.03
CA ARG A 87 -2.78 -6.92 -1.82
C ARG A 87 -4.02 -6.75 -0.93
N LYS A 88 -4.25 -7.67 0.02
CA LYS A 88 -5.35 -7.57 0.99
C LYS A 88 -5.26 -6.28 1.81
N GLN A 89 -4.07 -5.91 2.28
CA GLN A 89 -3.84 -4.66 3.00
C GLN A 89 -4.06 -3.42 2.14
N PHE A 90 -3.64 -3.46 0.87
CA PHE A 90 -3.83 -2.36 -0.07
C PHE A 90 -5.32 -2.09 -0.30
N ILE A 91 -6.11 -3.14 -0.55
CA ILE A 91 -7.57 -3.02 -0.72
C ILE A 91 -8.22 -2.42 0.53
N LEU A 92 -7.85 -2.91 1.72
CA LEU A 92 -8.38 -2.39 2.98
C LEU A 92 -7.98 -0.92 3.22
N THR A 93 -6.74 -0.56 2.91
CA THR A 93 -6.26 0.82 3.07
C THR A 93 -6.95 1.75 2.08
N SER A 94 -7.16 1.29 0.83
CA SER A 94 -7.87 2.06 -0.20
C SER A 94 -9.35 2.25 0.12
N SER A 95 -10.02 1.27 0.72
CA SER A 95 -11.41 1.42 1.12
C SER A 95 -11.56 2.37 2.30
N LEU A 96 -10.66 2.28 3.29
CA LEU A 96 -10.64 3.19 4.44
C LEU A 96 -10.29 4.62 4.03
N SER A 97 -9.32 4.82 3.14
CA SER A 97 -8.99 6.15 2.64
C SER A 97 -10.14 6.75 1.82
N GLY A 98 -10.80 5.94 0.98
CA GLY A 98 -12.02 6.35 0.28
C GLY A 98 -13.14 6.78 1.24
N LEU A 99 -13.37 6.02 2.31
CA LEU A 99 -14.34 6.37 3.35
C LEU A 99 -13.97 7.69 4.04
N VAL A 100 -12.70 7.90 4.40
CA VAL A 100 -12.21 9.15 5.00
C VAL A 100 -12.44 10.34 4.06
N VAL A 101 -12.19 10.19 2.76
CA VAL A 101 -12.44 11.24 1.76
C VAL A 101 -13.94 11.57 1.66
N ILE A 102 -14.82 10.55 1.64
CA ILE A 102 -16.27 10.76 1.64
C ILE A 102 -16.72 11.47 2.93
N CYS A 103 -16.18 11.10 4.08
CA CYS A 103 -16.44 11.78 5.35
C CYS A 103 -15.98 13.24 5.32
N LEU A 104 -14.81 13.53 4.73
CA LEU A 104 -14.32 14.91 4.55
C LEU A 104 -15.25 15.74 3.67
N ILE A 105 -15.64 15.21 2.51
CA ILE A 105 -16.55 15.89 1.59
C ILE A 105 -17.90 16.15 2.26
N SER A 106 -18.44 15.16 2.99
CA SER A 106 -19.69 15.31 3.72
C SER A 106 -19.59 16.41 4.78
N MET A 107 -18.49 16.47 5.54
CA MET A 107 -18.25 17.53 6.53
C MET A 107 -18.07 18.91 5.88
N LEU A 108 -17.39 18.98 4.73
CA LEU A 108 -17.17 20.22 3.99
C LEU A 108 -18.47 20.77 3.39
N ILE A 109 -19.37 19.91 2.92
CA ILE A 109 -20.68 20.34 2.40
C ILE A 109 -21.61 20.80 3.53
N TRP A 110 -21.46 20.22 4.72
CA TRP A 110 -22.33 20.51 5.87
C TRP A 110 -21.88 21.72 6.71
N TYR A 111 -20.67 22.26 6.44
CA TYR A 111 -20.11 23.45 7.09
C TYR A 111 -20.12 24.63 6.11
#